data_AF-A0A0G1W9E2-F1
#
_entry.id   AF-A0A0G1W9E2-F1
#
_cell.length_a   1.000
_cell.length_b   1.000
_cell.length_c   1.000
_cell.angle_alpha   90.00
_cell.angle_beta   90.00
_cell.angle_gamma   90.00
#
_symmetry.space_group_name_H-M   'P 1'
#
loop_
_entity.id
_entity.type
_entity.pdbx_description
1 polymer ?
#
loop_
_entity_poly.entity_id
_entity_poly.type
_entity_poly.pdbx_seq_one_letter_code
_entity_poly.pdbx_strand_id
1 'polypeptide(L)'
;GTTEAAVICLGGVVVHNSVRVGGNNIDEAIQIYVRKKYNLIIGDQMTEEVKLKIGSAIFLKPSEVSKVEIRGRDSVTGLPKSIEVSSEEITLAIHEILLKIIGAIKGVLEQTPPPCLYRQRLEREGNRRLYLRIKKHP
;
A
#
# COMPACT_ATOMS: atom_id res chain seq x y z
N GLY A 1 -9.62 -2.52 -5.11
CA GLY A 1 -9.12 -3.22 -3.90
C GLY A 1 -9.69 -2.60 -2.65
N THR A 2 -9.70 -3.33 -1.54
CA THR A 2 -10.18 -2.87 -0.22
C THR A 2 -9.18 -3.23 0.86
N THR A 3 -9.12 -2.43 1.92
CA THR A 3 -8.33 -2.71 3.12
C THR A 3 -9.30 -2.91 4.28
N GLU A 4 -9.23 -4.07 4.90
CA GLU A 4 -10.00 -4.44 6.08
C GLU A 4 -9.06 -4.47 7.30
N ALA A 5 -9.44 -3.75 8.36
CA ALA A 5 -8.74 -3.76 9.64
C ALA A 5 -9.72 -4.14 10.74
N ALA A 6 -9.35 -5.11 11.59
CA ALA A 6 -10.20 -5.56 12.68
C ALA A 6 -9.40 -5.91 13.94
N VAL A 7 -10.01 -5.65 15.09
CA VAL A 7 -9.54 -6.08 16.41
C VAL A 7 -10.40 -7.24 16.87
N ILE A 8 -9.74 -8.35 17.17
CA ILE A 8 -10.37 -9.56 17.69
C ILE A 8 -9.98 -9.72 19.15
N CYS A 9 -10.96 -9.89 20.03
CA CYS A 9 -10.77 -10.17 21.45
C CYS A 9 -11.81 -11.18 21.92
N LEU A 10 -11.41 -12.08 22.84
CA LEU A 10 -12.29 -13.08 23.45
C LEU A 10 -13.07 -13.93 22.42
N GLY A 11 -12.45 -14.25 21.27
CA GLY A 11 -13.07 -15.07 20.22
C GLY A 11 -14.03 -14.34 19.28
N GLY A 12 -14.18 -13.02 19.39
CA GLY A 12 -15.06 -12.22 18.53
C GLY A 12 -14.40 -10.96 17.98
N VAL A 13 -14.95 -10.42 16.88
CA VAL A 13 -14.57 -9.11 16.32
C VAL A 13 -15.20 -8.02 17.17
N VAL A 14 -14.37 -7.18 17.78
CA VAL A 14 -14.83 -6.09 18.67
C VAL A 14 -14.93 -4.77 17.91
N VAL A 15 -13.94 -4.47 17.06
CA VAL A 15 -13.94 -3.30 16.18
C VAL A 15 -13.52 -3.73 14.80
N HIS A 16 -14.19 -3.23 13.78
CA HIS A 16 -13.80 -3.43 12.40
C HIS A 16 -13.96 -2.14 11.62
N ASN A 17 -13.12 -1.96 10.61
CA ASN A 17 -13.23 -0.89 9.64
C ASN A 17 -12.82 -1.43 8.28
N SER A 18 -13.51 -0.98 7.23
CA SER A 18 -13.22 -1.35 5.85
C SER A 18 -13.16 -0.08 5.03
N VAL A 19 -12.03 0.13 4.36
CA VAL A 19 -11.82 1.27 3.47
C VAL A 19 -11.64 0.78 2.05
N ARG A 20 -12.21 1.53 1.10
CA ARG A 20 -12.13 1.25 -0.34
C ARG A 20 -10.80 1.73 -0.94
N VAL A 21 -9.71 1.35 -0.27
CA VAL A 21 -8.32 1.64 -0.60
C VAL A 21 -7.55 0.32 -0.52
N GLY A 22 -6.88 -0.10 -1.59
CA GLY A 22 -6.08 -1.33 -1.57
C GLY A 22 -5.12 -1.40 -2.74
N GLY A 23 -4.76 -2.62 -3.17
CA GLY A 23 -3.75 -2.84 -4.22
C GLY A 23 -4.00 -2.07 -5.52
N ASN A 24 -5.24 -2.03 -6.01
CA ASN A 24 -5.56 -1.32 -7.26
C ASN A 24 -5.32 0.21 -7.15
N ASN A 25 -5.51 0.80 -5.96
CA ASN A 25 -5.24 2.22 -5.75
C ASN A 25 -3.74 2.51 -5.74
N ILE A 26 -2.92 1.54 -5.30
CA ILE A 26 -1.46 1.62 -5.37
C ILE A 26 -1.03 1.57 -6.83
N ASP A 27 -1.59 0.65 -7.61
CA ASP A 27 -1.31 0.51 -9.04
C ASP A 27 -1.68 1.80 -9.79
N GLU A 28 -2.88 2.32 -9.53
CA GLU A 28 -3.36 3.59 -10.11
C GLU A 28 -2.45 4.77 -9.73
N ALA A 29 -2.00 4.85 -8.47
CA ALA A 29 -1.10 5.90 -8.02
C ALA A 29 0.25 5.87 -8.76
N ILE A 30 0.81 4.67 -8.98
CA ILE A 30 2.04 4.49 -9.77
C ILE A 30 1.82 4.91 -11.22
N GLN A 31 0.73 4.48 -11.86
CA GLN A 31 0.39 4.85 -13.23
C GLN A 31 0.23 6.37 -13.40
N ILE A 32 -0.48 7.02 -12.47
CA ILE A 32 -0.67 8.48 -12.46
C ILE A 32 0.67 9.20 -12.31
N TYR A 33 1.54 8.73 -11.40
CA TYR A 33 2.86 9.32 -11.19
C TYR A 33 3.72 9.25 -12.44
N VAL A 34 3.83 8.06 -13.04
CA VAL A 34 4.62 7.83 -14.26
C VAL A 34 4.10 8.65 -15.43
N ARG A 35 2.77 8.72 -15.59
CA ARG A 35 2.13 9.53 -16.63
C ARG A 35 2.42 11.02 -16.44
N LYS A 36 2.31 11.55 -15.23
CA LYS A 36 2.55 12.98 -14.95
C LYS A 36 4.01 13.37 -15.10
N LYS A 37 4.94 12.52 -14.66
CA LYS A 37 6.38 12.85 -14.63
C LYS A 37 7.08 12.60 -15.96
N TYR A 38 6.74 11.52 -16.67
CA TYR A 38 7.46 11.09 -17.86
C TYR A 38 6.61 11.09 -19.14
N ASN A 39 5.34 11.50 -19.04
CA ASN A 39 4.36 11.35 -20.11
C ASN A 39 4.29 9.92 -20.64
N LEU A 40 4.50 8.92 -19.78
CA LEU A 40 4.51 7.51 -20.15
C LEU A 40 3.26 6.81 -19.61
N ILE A 41 2.56 6.11 -20.50
CA ILE A 41 1.42 5.25 -20.14
C ILE A 41 1.94 3.82 -20.04
N ILE A 42 1.82 3.23 -18.86
CA ILE A 42 2.19 1.84 -18.57
C ILE A 42 0.93 1.02 -18.31
N GLY A 43 0.97 -0.27 -18.67
CA GLY A 43 -0.13 -1.20 -18.41
C GLY A 43 -0.10 -1.77 -16.99
N ASP A 44 -1.18 -2.46 -16.62
CA ASP A 44 -1.35 -3.03 -15.27
C ASP A 44 -0.28 -4.07 -14.93
N GLN A 45 0.14 -4.90 -15.89
CA GLN A 45 1.21 -5.89 -15.69
C GLN A 45 2.54 -5.23 -15.32
N MET A 46 2.97 -4.23 -16.09
CA MET A 46 4.21 -3.49 -15.82
C MET A 46 4.11 -2.75 -14.48
N THR A 47 2.93 -2.21 -14.17
CA THR A 47 2.67 -1.52 -12.90
C THR A 47 2.81 -2.47 -11.71
N GLU A 48 2.22 -3.67 -11.79
CA GLU A 48 2.33 -4.69 -10.76
C GLU A 48 3.79 -5.13 -10.58
N GLU A 49 4.52 -5.33 -11.67
CA GLU A 49 5.94 -5.69 -11.63
C GLU A 49 6.78 -4.63 -10.91
N VAL A 50 6.56 -3.35 -11.23
CA VAL A 50 7.22 -2.22 -10.57
C VAL A 50 6.90 -2.19 -9.07
N LYS A 51 5.63 -2.37 -8.72
CA LYS A 51 5.19 -2.43 -7.32
C LYS A 51 5.86 -3.57 -6.56
N LEU A 52 5.98 -4.75 -7.16
CA LEU A 52 6.61 -5.92 -6.53
C LEU A 52 8.13 -5.80 -6.42
N LYS A 53 8.79 -5.17 -7.40
CA LYS A 53 10.26 -5.05 -7.43
C LYS A 53 10.80 -3.91 -6.58
N ILE A 54 10.18 -2.73 -6.64
CA ILE A 54 10.71 -1.49 -6.06
C ILE A 54 9.70 -0.71 -5.20
N GLY A 55 8.51 -1.27 -4.97
CA GLY A 55 7.54 -0.69 -4.06
C GLY A 55 8.02 -0.78 -2.61
N SER A 56 8.17 0.37 -1.94
CA SER A 56 8.51 0.44 -0.52
C SER A 56 7.52 1.31 0.24
N ALA A 57 7.15 0.88 1.45
CA ALA A 57 6.29 1.65 2.34
C ALA A 57 7.05 2.73 3.13
N ILE A 58 8.38 2.69 3.09
CA ILE A 58 9.28 3.61 3.79
C ILE A 58 10.34 4.14 2.84
N PHE A 59 10.81 5.36 3.09
CA PHE A 59 11.98 5.88 2.38
C PHE A 59 13.20 5.05 2.74
N LEU A 60 13.83 4.49 1.70
CA LEU A 60 15.02 3.68 1.83
C LEU A 60 16.24 4.56 2.03
N LYS A 61 17.31 3.99 2.60
CA LYS A 61 18.60 4.66 2.64
C LYS A 61 19.15 4.79 1.22
N PRO A 62 19.98 5.80 0.91
CA PRO A 62 20.57 5.97 -0.42
C PRO A 62 21.26 4.71 -0.98
N SER A 63 21.86 3.90 -0.10
CA SER A 63 22.54 2.64 -0.44
C SER A 63 21.59 1.51 -0.86
N GLU A 64 20.29 1.63 -0.61
CA GLU A 64 19.26 0.63 -0.86
C GLU A 64 18.32 1.05 -2.01
N VAL A 65 18.55 2.22 -2.59
CA VAL A 65 17.76 2.72 -3.73
C VAL A 65 18.07 1.90 -4.96
N SER A 66 17.04 1.24 -5.49
CA SER A 66 17.09 0.45 -6.71
C SER A 66 16.34 1.16 -7.83
N LYS A 67 16.72 0.85 -9.07
CA LYS A 67 16.06 1.34 -10.27
C LYS A 67 15.56 0.18 -11.11
N VAL A 68 14.45 0.40 -11.80
CA VAL A 68 13.87 -0.56 -12.74
C VAL A 68 13.57 0.16 -14.05
N GLU A 69 13.92 -0.49 -15.16
CA GLU A 69 13.48 -0.05 -16.49
C GLU A 69 12.01 -0.40 -16.67
N ILE A 70 11.20 0.59 -17.01
CA ILE A 70 9.78 0.43 -17.30
C ILE A 70 9.52 0.79 -18.76
N ARG A 71 8.67 -0.01 -19.40
CA ARG A 71 8.32 0.15 -20.81
C ARG A 71 6.85 0.48 -20.96
N GLY A 72 6.57 1.42 -21.84
CA GLY A 72 5.21 1.89 -22.07
C GLY A 72 5.05 2.63 -23.38
N ARG A 73 3.94 3.33 -23.50
CA ARG A 73 3.61 4.18 -24.63
C ARG A 73 3.72 5.64 -24.23
N ASP A 74 4.45 6.43 -24.99
CA ASP A 74 4.50 7.87 -24.76
C ASP A 74 3.10 8.47 -25.03
N SER A 75 2.58 9.23 -24.08
CA SER A 75 1.24 9.84 -24.12
C SER A 75 1.14 10.97 -25.15
N VAL A 76 2.28 11.51 -25.60
CA VAL A 76 2.34 12.60 -26.57
C VAL A 76 2.55 12.05 -27.97
N THR A 77 3.56 11.20 -28.16
CA THR A 77 3.94 10.70 -29.49
C THR A 77 3.25 9.40 -29.88
N GLY A 78 2.71 8.64 -28.91
CA GLY A 78 2.11 7.33 -29.13
C GLY A 78 3.13 6.21 -29.40
N LEU A 79 4.43 6.51 -29.42
CA LEU A 79 5.49 5.55 -29.70
C LEU A 79 5.90 4.78 -28.43
N PRO A 80 6.40 3.54 -28.57
CA PRO A 80 7.02 2.81 -27.46
C PRO A 80 8.20 3.57 -26.89
N LYS A 81 8.27 3.67 -25.56
CA LYS A 81 9.35 4.36 -24.85
C LYS A 81 9.70 3.59 -23.57
N SER A 82 10.99 3.55 -23.28
CA SER A 82 11.55 3.00 -22.05
C SER A 82 12.11 4.12 -21.18
N ILE A 83 11.91 4.03 -19.87
CA ILE A 83 12.53 4.93 -18.89
C ILE A 83 12.99 4.14 -17.67
N GLU A 84 13.93 4.68 -16.91
CA GLU A 84 14.26 4.14 -15.58
C GLU A 84 13.50 4.91 -14.50
N VAL A 85 12.96 4.18 -13.53
CA VAL A 85 12.28 4.73 -12.35
C VAL A 85 12.94 4.19 -11.09
N SER A 86 13.13 5.05 -10.09
CA SER A 86 13.75 4.68 -8.81
C SER A 86 12.70 4.25 -7.76
N SER A 87 13.14 3.47 -6.78
CA SER A 87 12.29 3.08 -5.65
C SER A 87 11.78 4.28 -4.83
N GLU A 88 12.55 5.37 -4.74
CA GLU A 88 12.13 6.60 -4.07
C GLU A 88 10.93 7.25 -4.77
N GLU A 89 10.94 7.28 -6.09
CA GLU A 89 9.86 7.84 -6.90
C GLU A 89 8.56 7.06 -6.73
N ILE A 90 8.67 5.73 -6.72
CA ILE A 90 7.52 4.84 -6.45
C ILE A 90 7.03 5.01 -5.01
N THR A 91 7.94 5.11 -4.04
CA THR A 91 7.59 5.33 -2.62
C THR A 91 6.81 6.64 -2.46
N LEU A 92 7.25 7.71 -3.13
CA LEU A 92 6.54 8.99 -3.15
C LEU A 92 5.14 8.86 -3.77
N ALA A 93 5.04 8.15 -4.90
CA ALA A 93 3.77 7.94 -5.60
C ALA A 93 2.72 7.24 -4.72
N ILE A 94 3.13 6.25 -3.93
CA ILE A 94 2.21 5.43 -3.14
C ILE A 94 1.98 5.97 -1.71
N HIS A 95 2.75 6.98 -1.28
CA HIS A 95 2.75 7.50 0.09
C HIS A 95 1.35 7.93 0.57
N GLU A 96 0.60 8.67 -0.25
CA GLU A 96 -0.76 9.10 0.12
C GLU A 96 -1.72 7.93 0.33
N ILE A 97 -1.59 6.88 -0.48
CA ILE A 97 -2.41 5.67 -0.36
C ILE A 97 -2.09 4.93 0.94
N LEU A 98 -0.80 4.86 1.30
CA LEU A 98 -0.37 4.28 2.57
C LEU A 98 -0.89 5.07 3.77
N LEU A 99 -0.87 6.41 3.71
CA LEU A 99 -1.44 7.25 4.78
C LEU A 99 -2.93 6.98 4.99
N LYS A 100 -3.70 6.77 3.91
CA LYS A 100 -5.13 6.39 4.00
C LYS A 100 -5.31 5.04 4.70
N ILE A 101 -4.45 4.07 4.39
CA ILE A 101 -4.44 2.75 5.05
C ILE A 101 -4.10 2.89 6.55
N ILE A 102 -3.06 3.68 6.88
CA ILE A 102 -2.66 3.95 8.27
C ILE A 102 -3.79 4.66 9.03
N GLY A 103 -4.47 5.62 8.41
CA GLY A 103 -5.63 6.30 9.00
C GLY A 103 -6.75 5.32 9.35
N ALA A 104 -7.05 4.36 8.46
CA ALA A 104 -8.04 3.33 8.73
C ALA A 104 -7.67 2.46 9.94
N ILE A 105 -6.38 2.09 10.05
CA ILE A 105 -5.86 1.31 11.18
C ILE A 105 -5.92 2.12 12.48
N LYS A 106 -5.51 3.39 12.47
CA LYS A 106 -5.59 4.29 13.63
C LYS A 106 -7.04 4.44 14.10
N GLY A 107 -7.98 4.62 13.19
CA GLY A 107 -9.41 4.70 13.53
C GLY A 107 -9.94 3.45 14.23
N VAL A 108 -9.48 2.26 13.82
CA VAL A 108 -9.82 1.00 14.52
C VAL A 108 -9.24 0.99 15.93
N LEU A 109 -7.98 1.40 16.10
CA LEU A 109 -7.32 1.43 17.41
C LEU A 109 -7.95 2.45 18.36
N GLU A 110 -8.36 3.62 17.87
CA GLU A 110 -9.03 4.67 18.65
C GLU A 110 -10.41 4.23 19.15
N GLN A 111 -11.14 3.48 18.33
CA GLN A 111 -12.45 2.93 18.69
C GLN A 111 -12.36 1.68 19.56
N THR A 112 -11.15 1.12 19.73
CA THR A 112 -10.95 -0.12 20.49
C THR A 112 -11.15 0.15 21.98
N PRO A 113 -12.06 -0.57 22.66
CA PRO A 113 -12.29 -0.38 24.09
C PRO A 113 -11.00 -0.57 24.92
N PRO A 114 -10.79 0.22 25.99
CA PRO A 114 -9.63 0.10 26.89
C PRO A 114 -9.27 -1.34 27.30
N PRO A 115 -10.23 -2.21 27.71
CA PRO A 115 -9.90 -3.58 28.14
C PRO A 115 -9.20 -4.43 27.06
N CYS A 116 -9.42 -4.08 25.78
CA CYS A 116 -8.77 -4.73 24.65
C CYS A 116 -7.36 -4.17 24.36
N LEU A 117 -7.07 -2.92 24.76
CA LEU A 117 -5.77 -2.25 24.57
C LEU A 117 -4.78 -2.50 25.73
N TYR A 118 -5.21 -2.34 26.99
CA TYR A 118 -4.32 -2.35 28.16
C TYR A 118 -3.77 -3.75 28.52
N ARG A 119 -4.39 -4.83 28.02
CA ARG A 119 -3.97 -6.21 28.31
C ARG A 119 -2.82 -6.73 27.42
N GLN A 120 -2.18 -5.88 26.62
CA GLN A 120 -1.06 -6.29 25.76
C GLN A 120 0.16 -6.82 26.55
N ARG A 121 0.30 -6.49 27.84
CA ARG A 121 1.51 -6.81 28.63
C ARG A 121 1.44 -8.10 29.44
N LEU A 122 0.27 -8.76 29.56
CA LEU A 122 0.08 -9.85 30.55
C LEU A 122 -0.27 -11.23 29.98
N GLU A 123 -0.54 -11.40 28.69
CA GLU A 123 -0.88 -12.72 28.14
C GLU A 123 0.16 -13.16 27.09
N ARG A 124 1.13 -13.97 27.53
CA ARG A 124 2.03 -14.75 26.67
C ARG A 124 1.34 -15.97 26.02
N GLU A 125 0.02 -16.13 26.18
CA GLU A 125 -0.72 -17.31 25.71
C GLU A 125 -1.75 -16.97 24.62
N GLY A 126 -1.32 -17.14 23.37
CA GLY A 126 -2.09 -17.86 22.35
C GLY A 126 -3.24 -17.20 21.60
N ASN A 127 -3.98 -16.21 22.13
CA ASN A 127 -5.32 -15.93 21.59
C ASN A 127 -5.72 -14.47 21.28
N ARG A 128 -4.76 -13.58 20.97
CA ARG A 128 -5.06 -12.22 20.47
C ARG A 128 -4.16 -11.85 19.29
N ARG A 129 -4.75 -11.59 18.13
CA ARG A 129 -4.07 -11.13 16.91
C ARG A 129 -4.78 -9.91 16.37
N LEU A 130 -4.03 -8.85 16.08
CA LEU A 130 -4.51 -7.77 15.22
C LEU A 130 -4.58 -8.33 13.80
N TYR A 131 -5.76 -8.34 13.19
CA TYR A 131 -5.93 -8.84 11.83
C TYR A 131 -6.04 -7.67 10.87
N LEU A 132 -4.99 -7.49 10.06
CA LEU A 132 -4.98 -6.60 8.91
C LEU A 132 -5.07 -7.45 7.65
N ARG A 133 -6.14 -7.27 6.87
CA ARG A 133 -6.33 -7.96 5.59
C ARG A 133 -6.49 -6.93 4.48
N ILE A 134 -5.46 -6.81 3.65
CA ILE A 134 -5.52 -6.00 2.43
C ILE A 134 -5.94 -6.93 1.29
N LYS A 135 -7.14 -6.72 0.73
CA LYS A 135 -7.65 -7.50 -0.41
C LYS A 135 -7.44 -6.72 -1.72
N LYS A 136 -6.79 -7.37 -2.68
CA LYS A 136 -6.93 -7.01 -4.11
C LYS A 136 -8.14 -7.79 -4.63
N HIS A 137 -9.22 -7.10 -4.98
CA HIS A 137 -10.31 -7.73 -5.75
C HIS A 137 -9.86 -7.77 -7.22
N PRO A 138 -10.06 -8.90 -7.93
CA PRO A 138 -9.81 -9.01 -9.36
C PRO A 138 -10.64 -7.99 -10.15
#